data_AF-A0A0E3SV27-F1
#
_entry.id   AF-A0A0E3SV27-F1
#
_cell.length_a   1.000
_cell.length_b   1.000
_cell.length_c   1.000
_cell.angle_alpha   90.00
_cell.angle_beta   90.00
_cell.angle_gamma   90.00
#
_symmetry.space_group_name_H-M   'P 1'
#
loop_
_entity.id
_entity.type
_entity.pdbx_description
1 polymer ?
#
loop_
_entity_poly.entity_id
_entity_poly.type
_entity_poly.pdbx_seq_one_letter_code
_entity_poly.pdbx_strand_id
1 'polypeptide(L)'
;MFRAIPDANYLQLKYKLIMGRKLNLKNPKTFNEKLQWLKLNDRRPEYTMLVDKYEVRQYIRETIGEEYLIPLLGVYNNFDEIDFDVLPNKFVLKPNHTSGDVFICRDKSKINYRELKSEVDKWLQREYYWLHREWPYKNVKPKIVCEKYMVDESGVDLKDYKFMSFNGEVRCSFVGLNRQSETGLNIDFYDLEWELMPFERHYPNSGIKLEKPQNYKKMIEFAELLSRELPFVRVDFYEINGKVYFGELTFYPGSGFEEFTPESYDELLGSWIDLKK
;
A
#
# COMPACT_ATOMS: atom_id res chain seq x y z
N MET A 1 4.45 -25.31 -8.03
CA MET A 1 3.14 -25.96 -8.33
C MET A 1 2.04 -24.94 -8.65
N PHE A 2 1.79 -23.91 -7.83
CA PHE A 2 0.71 -22.94 -8.06
C PHE A 2 0.85 -22.01 -9.29
N ARG A 3 2.03 -21.91 -9.90
CA ARG A 3 2.25 -21.04 -11.09
C ARG A 3 1.65 -21.60 -12.38
N ALA A 4 1.43 -22.91 -12.44
CA ALA A 4 0.82 -23.56 -13.60
C ALA A 4 -0.72 -23.44 -13.61
N ILE A 5 -1.32 -22.99 -12.52
CA ILE A 5 -2.77 -22.81 -12.42
C ILE A 5 -3.13 -21.45 -13.06
N PRO A 6 -4.10 -21.42 -14.00
CA PRO A 6 -4.60 -20.17 -14.56
C PRO A 6 -5.02 -19.19 -13.46
N ASP A 7 -4.72 -17.90 -13.65
CA ASP A 7 -4.94 -16.86 -12.62
C ASP A 7 -6.36 -16.87 -12.05
N ALA A 8 -7.37 -17.01 -12.92
CA ALA A 8 -8.78 -17.05 -12.50
C ALA A 8 -9.07 -18.22 -11.57
N ASN A 9 -8.60 -19.42 -11.91
CA ASN A 9 -8.79 -20.63 -11.09
C ASN A 9 -8.04 -20.51 -9.75
N TYR A 10 -6.83 -19.96 -9.76
CA TYR A 10 -6.05 -19.72 -8.54
C TYR A 10 -6.79 -18.75 -7.61
N LEU A 11 -7.27 -17.61 -8.13
CA LEU A 11 -8.00 -16.62 -7.35
C LEU A 11 -9.34 -17.16 -6.84
N GLN A 12 -10.10 -17.92 -7.63
CA GLN A 12 -11.34 -18.55 -7.19
C GLN A 12 -11.13 -19.53 -6.04
N LEU A 13 -10.10 -20.38 -6.13
CA LEU A 13 -9.76 -21.33 -5.07
C LEU A 13 -9.32 -20.60 -3.80
N LYS A 14 -8.40 -19.64 -3.92
CA LYS A 14 -7.88 -18.86 -2.80
C LYS A 14 -8.99 -18.05 -2.12
N TYR A 15 -9.87 -17.41 -2.90
CA TYR A 15 -11.02 -16.67 -2.39
C TYR A 15 -11.97 -17.57 -1.60
N LYS A 16 -12.28 -18.77 -2.11
CA LYS A 16 -13.14 -19.73 -1.39
C LYS A 16 -12.53 -20.16 -0.05
N LEU A 17 -11.21 -20.37 -0.02
CA LEU A 17 -10.51 -20.79 1.20
C LEU A 17 -10.43 -19.69 2.25
N ILE A 18 -10.18 -18.45 1.84
CA ILE A 18 -10.00 -17.31 2.78
C ILE A 18 -11.35 -16.69 3.16
N MET A 19 -12.21 -16.41 2.18
CA MET A 19 -13.47 -15.69 2.39
C MET A 19 -14.66 -16.60 2.71
N GLY A 20 -14.46 -17.92 2.71
CA GLY A 20 -15.52 -18.90 3.00
C GLY A 20 -16.63 -19.03 1.93
N ARG A 21 -16.59 -18.25 0.85
CA ARG A 21 -17.62 -18.21 -0.21
C ARG A 21 -17.02 -18.23 -1.61
N LYS A 22 -17.80 -18.61 -2.62
CA LYS A 22 -17.32 -18.69 -4.02
C LYS A 22 -17.18 -17.30 -4.62
N LEU A 23 -16.05 -17.01 -5.27
CA LEU A 23 -15.82 -15.78 -6.02
C LEU A 23 -16.68 -15.74 -7.30
N ASN A 24 -17.53 -14.72 -7.46
CA ASN A 24 -18.28 -14.49 -8.68
C ASN A 24 -17.58 -13.50 -9.64
N LEU A 25 -16.78 -14.03 -10.57
CA LEU A 25 -16.11 -13.21 -11.60
C LEU A 25 -17.03 -12.76 -12.74
N LYS A 26 -18.22 -13.36 -12.90
CA LYS A 26 -19.14 -13.00 -14.00
C LYS A 26 -19.96 -11.75 -13.67
N ASN A 27 -20.34 -11.61 -12.41
CA ASN A 27 -21.11 -10.47 -11.91
C ASN A 27 -20.65 -10.13 -10.48
N PRO A 28 -19.42 -9.60 -10.31
CA PRO A 28 -18.87 -9.27 -9.00
C PRO A 28 -19.65 -8.11 -8.38
N LYS A 29 -20.05 -8.27 -7.12
CA LYS A 29 -20.84 -7.27 -6.40
C LYS A 29 -20.05 -6.58 -5.31
N THR A 30 -19.33 -7.36 -4.52
CA THR A 30 -18.63 -6.85 -3.34
C THR A 30 -17.29 -6.25 -3.69
N PHE A 31 -16.76 -5.37 -2.83
CA PHE A 31 -15.46 -4.74 -2.99
C PHE A 31 -14.37 -5.79 -3.22
N ASN A 32 -14.31 -6.81 -2.35
CA ASN A 32 -13.34 -7.89 -2.48
C ASN A 32 -13.49 -8.68 -3.79
N GLU A 33 -14.71 -8.98 -4.26
CA GLU A 33 -14.91 -9.64 -5.56
C GLU A 33 -14.45 -8.76 -6.72
N LYS A 34 -14.76 -7.46 -6.68
CA LYS A 34 -14.36 -6.50 -7.71
C LYS A 34 -12.84 -6.33 -7.76
N LEU A 35 -12.15 -6.33 -6.63
CA LEU A 35 -10.68 -6.34 -6.61
C LEU A 35 -10.11 -7.60 -7.31
N GLN A 36 -10.69 -8.78 -7.09
CA GLN A 36 -10.25 -9.99 -7.82
C GLN A 36 -10.54 -9.89 -9.32
N TRP A 37 -11.67 -9.29 -9.70
CA TRP A 37 -12.00 -9.05 -11.10
C TRP A 37 -10.99 -8.09 -11.76
N LEU A 38 -10.63 -6.99 -11.09
CA LEU A 38 -9.66 -6.01 -11.59
C LEU A 38 -8.28 -6.64 -11.83
N LYS A 39 -7.80 -7.52 -10.95
CA LYS A 39 -6.54 -8.27 -11.16
C LYS A 39 -6.49 -9.07 -12.47
N LEU A 40 -7.64 -9.50 -12.98
CA LEU A 40 -7.76 -10.32 -14.18
C LEU A 40 -8.03 -9.49 -15.44
N ASN A 41 -8.74 -8.36 -15.32
CA ASN A 41 -9.30 -7.65 -16.46
C ASN A 41 -8.74 -6.23 -16.64
N ASP A 42 -8.39 -5.54 -15.56
CA ASP A 42 -7.80 -4.19 -15.61
C ASP A 42 -6.27 -4.29 -15.52
N ARG A 43 -5.67 -4.59 -16.67
CA ARG A 43 -4.26 -4.96 -16.81
C ARG A 43 -3.45 -3.93 -17.57
N ARG A 44 -3.67 -2.68 -17.21
CA ARG A 44 -2.98 -1.54 -17.82
C ARG A 44 -1.48 -1.57 -17.51
N PRO A 45 -0.60 -1.34 -18.51
CA PRO A 45 0.86 -1.43 -18.33
C PRO A 45 1.42 -0.34 -17.42
N GLU A 46 0.81 0.85 -17.39
CA GLU A 46 1.23 1.97 -16.55
C GLU A 46 1.18 1.65 -15.05
N TYR A 47 0.37 0.67 -14.63
CA TYR A 47 0.28 0.26 -13.24
C TYR A 47 1.61 -0.26 -12.68
N THR A 48 2.45 -0.85 -13.53
CA THR A 48 3.78 -1.30 -13.14
C THR A 48 4.64 -0.13 -12.67
N MET A 49 4.58 1.01 -13.34
CA MET A 49 5.28 2.22 -12.90
C MET A 49 4.66 2.77 -11.61
N LEU A 50 3.33 2.74 -11.48
CA LEU A 50 2.63 3.28 -10.31
C LEU A 50 2.89 2.52 -9.00
N VAL A 51 3.20 1.22 -9.04
CA VAL A 51 3.55 0.44 -7.84
C VAL A 51 5.05 0.31 -7.59
N ASP A 52 5.89 0.68 -8.56
CA ASP A 52 7.34 0.71 -8.41
C ASP A 52 7.73 1.89 -7.53
N LYS A 53 8.24 1.62 -6.31
CA LYS A 53 8.60 2.65 -5.32
C LYS A 53 9.65 3.65 -5.82
N TYR A 54 10.39 3.34 -6.88
CA TYR A 54 11.31 4.27 -7.51
C TYR A 54 10.67 5.01 -8.69
N GLU A 55 10.10 4.29 -9.66
CA GLU A 55 9.58 4.91 -10.89
C GLU A 55 8.35 5.79 -10.64
N VAL A 56 7.50 5.44 -9.66
CA VAL A 56 6.32 6.25 -9.28
C VAL A 56 6.69 7.68 -8.90
N ARG A 57 7.92 7.92 -8.44
CA ARG A 57 8.39 9.23 -7.99
C ARG A 57 8.31 10.28 -9.10
N GLN A 58 8.54 9.91 -10.36
CA GLN A 58 8.39 10.84 -11.48
C GLN A 58 6.93 11.28 -11.64
N TYR A 59 6.00 10.33 -11.57
CA TYR A 59 4.56 10.61 -11.62
C TYR A 59 4.11 11.53 -10.48
N ILE A 60 4.61 11.29 -9.25
CA ILE A 60 4.31 12.15 -8.09
C ILE A 60 4.85 13.57 -8.29
N ARG A 61 6.10 13.72 -8.77
CA ARG A 61 6.71 15.02 -9.07
C ARG A 61 5.87 15.83 -10.06
N GLU A 62 5.41 15.19 -11.13
CA GLU A 62 4.63 15.85 -12.18
C GLU A 62 3.19 16.16 -11.76
N THR A 63 2.64 15.37 -10.83
CA THR A 63 1.21 15.45 -10.48
C THR A 63 0.94 16.32 -9.25
N ILE A 64 1.64 16.06 -8.14
CA ILE A 64 1.41 16.80 -6.88
C ILE A 64 2.62 17.63 -6.44
N GLY A 65 3.82 17.33 -6.92
CA GLY A 65 5.05 18.08 -6.62
C GLY A 65 6.13 17.24 -5.93
N GLU A 66 7.40 17.57 -6.17
CA GLU A 66 8.55 16.85 -5.62
C GLU A 66 8.70 17.04 -4.10
N GLU A 67 8.21 18.16 -3.56
CA GLU A 67 8.30 18.47 -2.13
C GLU A 67 7.51 17.49 -1.25
N TYR A 68 6.58 16.73 -1.84
CA TYR A 68 5.79 15.68 -1.17
C TYR A 68 6.47 14.32 -1.22
N LEU A 69 7.61 14.16 -1.88
CA LEU A 69 8.34 12.90 -1.86
C LEU A 69 9.24 12.81 -0.62
N ILE A 70 9.32 11.61 -0.03
CA ILE A 70 10.39 11.31 0.93
C ILE A 70 11.74 11.48 0.22
N PRO A 71 12.73 12.16 0.84
CA PRO A 71 14.04 12.31 0.23
C PRO A 71 14.69 10.96 -0.09
N LEU A 72 15.10 10.80 -1.35
CA LEU A 72 15.79 9.63 -1.85
C LEU A 72 17.29 9.78 -1.58
N LEU A 73 17.89 8.80 -0.92
CA LEU A 73 19.33 8.77 -0.61
C LEU A 73 20.11 7.96 -1.64
N GLY A 74 19.49 6.97 -2.28
CA GLY A 74 20.14 6.15 -3.30
C GLY A 74 19.22 5.09 -3.89
N VAL A 75 19.63 4.55 -5.04
CA VAL A 75 18.95 3.44 -5.72
C VAL A 75 20.01 2.50 -6.28
N TYR A 76 19.86 1.21 -6.01
CA TYR A 76 20.88 0.21 -6.26
C TYR A 76 20.27 -1.02 -6.91
N ASN A 77 21.02 -1.71 -7.78
CA ASN A 77 20.55 -2.94 -8.43
C ASN A 77 20.82 -4.18 -7.57
N ASN A 78 21.79 -4.12 -6.66
CA ASN A 78 22.14 -5.19 -5.74
C ASN A 78 22.75 -4.63 -4.46
N PHE A 79 22.90 -5.47 -3.43
CA PHE A 79 23.39 -5.05 -2.12
C PHE A 79 24.83 -4.51 -2.14
N ASP A 80 25.68 -5.06 -3.02
CA ASP A 80 27.11 -4.72 -3.07
C ASP A 80 27.36 -3.35 -3.71
N GLU A 81 26.38 -2.76 -4.39
CA GLU A 81 26.42 -1.37 -4.89
C GLU A 81 26.18 -0.32 -3.78
N ILE A 82 25.76 -0.73 -2.58
CA ILE A 82 25.45 0.20 -1.50
C ILE A 82 26.74 0.62 -0.78
N ASP A 83 27.12 1.88 -0.94
CA ASP A 83 28.15 2.52 -0.11
C ASP A 83 27.52 2.99 1.21
N PHE A 84 27.67 2.20 2.27
CA PHE A 84 27.14 2.53 3.59
C PHE A 84 27.92 3.64 4.32
N ASP A 85 29.13 3.98 3.89
CA ASP A 85 29.94 5.01 4.53
C ASP A 85 29.40 6.41 4.22
N VAL A 86 28.90 6.61 3.00
CA VAL A 86 28.29 7.88 2.57
C VAL A 86 26.84 8.06 3.06
N LEU A 87 26.16 6.97 3.41
CA LEU A 87 24.78 7.05 3.92
C LEU A 87 24.74 7.71 5.31
N PRO A 88 23.67 8.46 5.66
CA PRO A 88 23.47 8.99 7.00
C PRO A 88 23.39 7.87 8.05
N ASN A 89 23.49 8.20 9.35
CA ASN A 89 23.38 7.20 10.42
C ASN A 89 21.98 6.52 10.50
N LYS A 90 20.97 7.11 9.85
CA LYS A 90 19.59 6.61 9.80
C LYS A 90 19.05 6.65 8.39
N PHE A 91 18.51 5.52 7.92
CA PHE A 91 17.93 5.37 6.58
C PHE A 91 16.95 4.20 6.55
N VAL A 92 16.21 4.06 5.47
CA VAL A 92 15.30 2.93 5.23
C VAL A 92 15.62 2.29 3.89
N LEU A 93 15.86 0.98 3.87
CA LEU A 93 15.99 0.20 2.63
C LEU A 93 14.68 -0.54 2.36
N LYS A 94 14.24 -0.51 1.10
CA LYS A 94 13.05 -1.23 0.63
C LYS A 94 13.30 -1.79 -0.77
N PRO A 95 12.84 -3.00 -1.11
CA PRO A 95 12.72 -3.40 -2.50
C PRO A 95 11.59 -2.60 -3.17
N ASN A 96 11.78 -2.17 -4.41
CA ASN A 96 10.78 -1.39 -5.13
C ASN A 96 9.53 -2.18 -5.55
N HIS A 97 9.65 -3.50 -5.65
CA HIS A 97 8.72 -4.39 -6.37
C HIS A 97 7.87 -5.30 -5.47
N THR A 98 7.97 -5.15 -4.15
CA THR A 98 7.19 -5.94 -3.18
C THR A 98 6.50 -5.05 -2.17
N SER A 99 5.63 -5.64 -1.35
CA SER A 99 5.10 -5.05 -0.13
C SER A 99 5.49 -5.89 1.09
N GLY A 100 5.68 -5.22 2.24
CA GLY A 100 6.05 -5.82 3.52
C GLY A 100 7.55 -5.90 3.81
N ASP A 101 8.40 -5.89 2.79
CA ASP A 101 9.86 -5.92 2.97
C ASP A 101 10.42 -4.53 3.25
N VAL A 102 11.10 -4.37 4.39
CA VAL A 102 11.71 -3.10 4.80
C VAL A 102 12.81 -3.34 5.83
N PHE A 103 13.91 -2.63 5.71
CA PHE A 103 14.95 -2.54 6.74
C PHE A 103 15.06 -1.09 7.22
N ILE A 104 14.87 -0.89 8.53
CA ILE A 104 14.91 0.43 9.17
C ILE A 104 16.22 0.55 9.95
N CYS A 105 17.17 1.31 9.41
CA CYS A 105 18.40 1.65 10.13
C CYS A 105 18.15 2.85 11.05
N ARG A 106 18.21 2.63 12.37
CA ARG A 106 18.19 3.69 13.40
C ARG A 106 19.60 4.05 13.91
N ASP A 107 20.58 3.19 13.65
CA ASP A 107 21.97 3.32 14.08
C ASP A 107 22.85 2.39 13.23
N LYS A 108 23.74 2.95 12.39
CA LYS A 108 24.60 2.16 11.49
C LYS A 108 25.55 1.24 12.24
N SER A 109 25.93 1.60 13.48
CA SER A 109 26.86 0.78 14.27
C SER A 109 26.27 -0.56 14.70
N LYS A 110 24.94 -0.70 14.65
CA LYS A 110 24.21 -1.91 15.04
C LYS A 110 23.87 -2.82 13.86
N ILE A 111 24.28 -2.47 12.64
CA ILE A 111 23.96 -3.25 11.45
C ILE A 111 24.80 -4.53 11.43
N ASN A 112 24.12 -5.68 11.34
CA ASN A 112 24.75 -6.91 10.89
C ASN A 112 24.70 -7.00 9.36
N TYR A 113 25.77 -6.54 8.70
CA TYR A 113 25.81 -6.45 7.23
C TYR A 113 25.65 -7.80 6.53
N ARG A 114 26.07 -8.90 7.15
CA ARG A 114 25.94 -10.24 6.58
C ARG A 114 24.48 -10.71 6.55
N GLU A 115 23.76 -10.47 7.65
CA GLU A 115 22.34 -10.78 7.76
C GLU A 115 21.53 -9.88 6.83
N LEU A 116 21.83 -8.57 6.84
CA LEU A 116 21.16 -7.61 5.98
C LEU A 116 21.35 -7.95 4.49
N LYS A 117 22.56 -8.32 4.06
CA LYS A 117 22.81 -8.77 2.68
C LYS A 117 21.94 -9.97 2.32
N SER A 118 21.93 -10.99 3.19
CA SER A 118 21.12 -12.20 2.98
C SER A 118 19.63 -11.89 2.86
N GLU A 119 19.14 -10.95 3.65
CA GLU A 119 17.75 -10.50 3.62
C GLU A 119 17.42 -9.73 2.33
N VAL A 120 18.23 -8.74 1.98
CA VAL A 120 18.07 -7.91 0.78
C VAL A 120 18.17 -8.76 -0.49
N ASP A 121 19.14 -9.66 -0.57
CA ASP A 121 19.28 -10.58 -1.71
C ASP A 121 18.03 -11.45 -1.87
N LYS A 122 17.41 -11.91 -0.76
CA LYS A 122 16.13 -12.64 -0.82
C LYS A 122 15.00 -11.77 -1.33
N TRP A 123 14.93 -10.50 -0.94
CA TRP A 123 13.90 -9.59 -1.45
C TRP A 123 13.97 -9.47 -2.97
N LEU A 124 15.18 -9.29 -3.52
CA LEU A 124 15.40 -9.10 -4.96
C LEU A 124 15.01 -10.32 -5.82
N GLN A 125 14.94 -11.51 -5.23
CA GLN A 125 14.52 -12.74 -5.92
C GLN A 125 13.00 -12.99 -5.85
N ARG A 126 12.23 -12.12 -5.19
CA ARG A 126 10.78 -12.34 -5.00
C ARG A 126 10.00 -11.99 -6.26
N GLU A 127 9.34 -12.98 -6.83
CA GLU A 127 8.35 -12.75 -7.88
C GLU A 127 6.96 -12.47 -7.27
N TYR A 128 6.78 -11.23 -6.79
CA TYR A 128 5.64 -10.82 -5.95
C TYR A 128 4.26 -11.13 -6.55
N TYR A 129 4.10 -10.94 -7.87
CA TYR A 129 2.87 -11.25 -8.61
C TYR A 129 2.36 -12.67 -8.34
N TRP A 130 3.23 -13.68 -8.20
CA TRP A 130 2.77 -15.06 -8.05
C TRP A 130 2.12 -15.36 -6.70
N LEU A 131 2.27 -14.52 -5.67
CA LEU A 131 1.60 -14.73 -4.38
C LEU A 131 0.09 -14.42 -4.47
N HIS A 132 -0.26 -13.33 -5.16
CA HIS A 132 -1.59 -12.72 -5.09
C HIS A 132 -2.22 -12.40 -6.46
N ARG A 133 -1.51 -12.70 -7.55
CA ARG A 133 -1.86 -12.37 -8.95
C ARG A 133 -2.13 -10.87 -9.15
N GLU A 134 -1.38 -10.05 -8.45
CA GLU A 134 -1.50 -8.59 -8.52
C GLU A 134 -0.75 -8.07 -9.74
N TRP A 135 -1.52 -7.82 -10.79
CA TRP A 135 -0.99 -7.43 -12.10
C TRP A 135 0.07 -6.32 -12.07
N PRO A 136 -0.09 -5.20 -11.32
CA PRO A 136 0.87 -4.10 -11.29
C PRO A 136 2.30 -4.57 -11.00
N TYR A 137 2.48 -5.51 -10.08
CA TYR A 137 3.79 -6.00 -9.65
C TYR A 137 4.46 -6.98 -10.62
N LYS A 138 3.77 -7.42 -11.69
CA LYS A 138 4.25 -8.51 -12.54
C LYS A 138 5.56 -8.21 -13.26
N ASN A 139 5.75 -6.97 -13.69
CA ASN A 139 6.85 -6.57 -14.57
C ASN A 139 7.80 -5.55 -13.94
N VAL A 140 7.67 -5.30 -12.63
CA VAL A 140 8.56 -4.38 -11.92
C VAL A 140 9.96 -4.99 -11.87
N LYS A 141 10.98 -4.24 -12.31
CA LYS A 141 12.37 -4.69 -12.25
C LYS A 141 12.90 -4.49 -10.83
N PRO A 142 13.37 -5.55 -10.13
CA PRO A 142 13.87 -5.42 -8.76
C PRO A 142 15.03 -4.43 -8.63
N LYS A 143 14.88 -3.48 -7.71
CA LYS A 143 15.89 -2.52 -7.24
C LYS A 143 15.75 -2.33 -5.73
N ILE A 144 16.81 -1.84 -5.10
CA ILE A 144 16.84 -1.39 -3.72
C ILE A 144 16.67 0.12 -3.71
N VAL A 145 15.68 0.61 -2.99
CA VAL A 145 15.44 2.03 -2.76
C VAL A 145 15.91 2.37 -1.35
N CYS A 146 16.78 3.38 -1.23
CA CYS A 146 17.23 3.91 0.04
C CYS A 146 16.60 5.29 0.27
N GLU A 147 15.74 5.39 1.29
CA GLU A 147 15.03 6.61 1.64
C GLU A 147 15.55 7.18 2.96
N LYS A 148 15.42 8.50 3.12
CA LYS A 148 15.69 9.16 4.39
C LYS A 148 14.78 8.57 5.47
N TYR A 149 15.35 8.27 6.64
CA TYR A 149 14.56 7.90 7.81
C TYR A 149 13.77 9.11 8.31
N MET A 150 12.45 8.93 8.45
CA MET A 150 11.51 9.96 8.86
C MET A 150 10.72 9.47 10.06
N VAL A 151 10.39 10.38 10.98
CA VAL A 151 9.53 10.15 12.16
C VAL A 151 8.63 11.34 12.34
N ASP A 152 7.44 11.10 12.88
CA ASP A 152 6.50 12.16 13.26
C ASP A 152 6.86 12.78 14.62
N GLU A 153 5.99 13.61 15.16
CA GLU A 153 6.16 14.28 16.45
C GLU A 153 6.36 13.32 17.64
N SER A 154 5.96 12.05 17.51
CA SER A 154 6.21 11.03 18.54
C SER A 154 7.69 10.64 18.62
N GLY A 155 8.45 10.87 17.55
CA GLY A 155 9.85 10.44 17.42
C GLY A 155 10.03 8.93 17.21
N VAL A 156 8.95 8.15 17.18
CA VAL A 156 8.97 6.68 17.14
C VAL A 156 8.32 6.11 15.88
N ASP A 157 7.13 6.61 15.53
CA ASP A 157 6.33 6.12 14.41
C ASP A 157 6.05 7.21 13.37
N LEU A 158 5.41 6.79 12.27
CA LEU A 158 4.82 7.67 11.26
C LEU A 158 3.34 7.33 11.18
N LYS A 159 2.47 8.27 11.54
CA LYS A 159 1.05 8.14 11.25
C LYS A 159 0.84 8.05 9.74
N ASP A 160 0.19 6.97 9.34
CA ASP A 160 -0.01 6.56 7.97
C ASP A 160 -1.50 6.66 7.63
N TYR A 161 -1.85 7.66 6.84
CA TYR A 161 -3.22 7.99 6.43
C TYR A 161 -3.48 7.41 5.05
N LYS A 162 -4.51 6.56 4.94
CA LYS A 162 -4.76 5.78 3.73
C LYS A 162 -6.11 6.11 3.15
N PHE A 163 -6.14 6.72 1.97
CA PHE A 163 -7.34 7.22 1.31
C PHE A 163 -7.82 6.23 0.27
N MET A 164 -9.04 5.72 0.43
CA MET A 164 -9.64 4.80 -0.54
C MET A 164 -10.38 5.59 -1.61
N SER A 165 -9.82 5.58 -2.82
CA SER A 165 -10.33 6.30 -3.97
C SER A 165 -11.03 5.35 -4.95
N PHE A 166 -12.24 5.70 -5.37
CA PHE A 166 -13.13 4.91 -6.19
C PHE A 166 -13.52 5.73 -7.42
N ASN A 167 -13.14 5.27 -8.61
CA ASN A 167 -13.30 5.99 -9.88
C ASN A 167 -12.82 7.46 -9.83
N GLY A 168 -11.67 7.71 -9.19
CA GLY A 168 -11.11 9.06 -9.05
C GLY A 168 -11.59 9.90 -7.87
N GLU A 169 -12.50 9.39 -7.04
CA GLU A 169 -13.07 10.13 -5.91
C GLU A 169 -12.77 9.44 -4.58
N VAL A 170 -12.34 10.18 -3.56
CA VAL A 170 -12.16 9.60 -2.21
C VAL A 170 -13.54 9.37 -1.60
N ARG A 171 -13.75 8.17 -1.02
CA ARG A 171 -15.00 7.84 -0.31
C ARG A 171 -14.81 7.61 1.18
N CYS A 172 -13.64 7.15 1.58
CA CYS A 172 -13.25 7.01 2.98
C CYS A 172 -11.73 7.00 3.11
N SER A 173 -11.24 7.15 4.34
CA SER A 173 -9.84 6.95 4.68
C SER A 173 -9.72 6.01 5.88
N PHE A 174 -8.51 5.55 6.18
CA PHE A 174 -8.24 4.85 7.42
C PHE A 174 -6.83 5.09 7.94
N VAL A 175 -6.67 4.86 9.25
CA VAL A 175 -5.39 4.94 9.96
C VAL A 175 -5.11 3.61 10.64
N GLY A 176 -3.85 3.14 10.53
CA GLY A 176 -3.37 1.98 11.27
C GLY A 176 -2.72 2.40 12.59
N LEU A 177 -3.13 1.80 13.71
CA LEU A 177 -2.64 2.10 15.05
C LEU A 177 -2.08 0.85 15.74
N ASN A 178 -1.27 1.03 16.78
CA ASN A 178 -0.83 -0.06 17.66
C ASN A 178 -0.11 -1.22 16.96
N ARG A 179 0.54 -0.97 15.82
CA ARG A 179 1.20 -2.03 15.01
C ARG A 179 2.23 -2.86 15.79
N GLN A 180 2.87 -2.25 16.78
CA GLN A 180 3.91 -2.87 17.62
C GLN A 180 3.40 -3.29 19.01
N SER A 181 2.10 -3.15 19.31
CA SER A 181 1.54 -3.52 20.61
C SER A 181 1.29 -5.03 20.72
N GLU A 182 1.18 -5.53 21.95
CA GLU A 182 0.80 -6.92 22.23
C GLU A 182 -0.63 -7.25 21.77
N THR A 183 -1.51 -6.23 21.71
CA THR A 183 -2.90 -6.37 21.29
C THR A 183 -3.06 -6.44 19.76
N GLY A 184 -2.02 -6.11 19.01
CA GLY A 184 -2.00 -6.12 17.55
C GLY A 184 -2.51 -4.83 16.89
N LEU A 185 -2.38 -4.80 15.56
CA LEU A 185 -2.77 -3.68 14.70
C LEU A 185 -4.28 -3.40 14.81
N ASN A 186 -4.64 -2.15 15.02
CA ASN A 186 -6.00 -1.63 14.86
C ASN A 186 -6.12 -0.85 13.56
N ILE A 187 -7.31 -0.86 12.95
CA ILE A 187 -7.63 -0.02 11.80
C ILE A 187 -8.93 0.74 12.05
N ASP A 188 -8.85 2.06 11.94
CA ASP A 188 -10.01 2.94 12.09
C ASP A 188 -10.33 3.59 10.75
N PHE A 189 -11.54 3.35 10.24
CA PHE A 189 -12.04 3.95 9.02
C PHE A 189 -12.81 5.23 9.33
N TYR A 190 -12.61 6.26 8.49
CA TYR A 190 -13.23 7.56 8.61
C TYR A 190 -13.88 7.96 7.28
N ASP A 191 -15.00 8.67 7.37
CA ASP A 191 -15.58 9.34 6.22
C ASP A 191 -14.83 10.64 5.86
N LEU A 192 -15.36 11.40 4.90
CA LEU A 192 -14.77 12.67 4.45
C LEU A 192 -14.83 13.80 5.50
N GLU A 193 -15.70 13.67 6.50
CA GLU A 193 -15.80 14.64 7.58
C GLU A 193 -14.92 14.27 8.78
N TRP A 194 -14.24 13.12 8.73
CA TRP A 194 -13.45 12.54 9.82
C TRP A 194 -14.31 11.94 10.94
N GLU A 195 -15.51 11.49 10.60
CA GLU A 195 -16.34 10.69 11.51
C GLU A 195 -16.04 9.21 11.33
N LEU A 196 -15.94 8.50 12.47
CA LEU A 196 -15.60 7.08 12.48
C LEU A 196 -16.72 6.27 11.81
N MET A 197 -16.37 5.48 10.81
CA MET A 197 -17.32 4.61 10.12
C MET A 197 -17.61 3.37 10.97
N PRO A 198 -18.88 2.93 11.09
CA PRO A 198 -19.26 1.88 12.01
C PRO A 198 -19.08 0.48 11.41
N PHE A 199 -17.86 0.19 10.96
CA PHE A 199 -17.45 -1.14 10.49
C PHE A 199 -15.99 -1.41 10.80
N GLU A 200 -15.65 -2.69 10.84
CA GLU A 200 -14.30 -3.19 10.91
C GLU A 200 -13.96 -3.93 9.62
N ARG A 201 -12.67 -3.97 9.29
CA ARG A 201 -12.14 -4.91 8.31
C ARG A 201 -11.47 -6.07 9.08
N HIS A 202 -10.53 -6.78 8.48
CA HIS A 202 -9.74 -7.84 9.13
C HIS A 202 -9.14 -7.47 10.51
N TYR A 203 -8.98 -6.17 10.77
CA TYR A 203 -8.45 -5.64 12.03
C TYR A 203 -9.54 -4.89 12.81
N PRO A 204 -9.58 -5.03 14.14
CA PRO A 204 -10.57 -4.35 14.98
C PRO A 204 -10.30 -2.85 15.05
N ASN A 205 -11.34 -2.09 15.34
CA ASN A 205 -11.23 -0.66 15.64
C ASN A 205 -10.43 -0.45 16.94
N SER A 206 -9.76 0.69 17.05
CA SER A 206 -8.95 1.05 18.21
C SER A 206 -9.78 1.43 19.44
N GLY A 207 -11.05 1.84 19.24
CA GLY A 207 -11.92 2.37 20.28
C GLY A 207 -11.52 3.77 20.77
N ILE A 208 -10.54 4.42 20.13
CA ILE A 208 -10.12 5.78 20.49
C ILE A 208 -10.51 6.78 19.40
N LYS A 209 -10.76 8.03 19.81
CA LYS A 209 -11.00 9.13 18.87
C LYS A 209 -9.67 9.74 18.47
N LEU A 210 -9.28 9.56 17.20
CA LEU A 210 -8.13 10.24 16.63
C LEU A 210 -8.46 11.69 16.23
N GLU A 211 -7.50 12.58 16.44
CA GLU A 211 -7.58 13.93 15.92
C GLU A 211 -7.46 13.95 14.40
N LYS A 212 -8.24 14.84 13.76
CA LYS A 212 -8.21 15.04 12.31
C LYS A 212 -6.84 15.59 11.90
N PRO A 213 -6.15 14.99 10.92
CA PRO A 213 -4.88 15.52 10.44
C PRO A 213 -5.07 16.94 9.90
N GLN A 214 -4.10 17.82 10.16
CA GLN A 214 -4.16 19.23 9.77
C GLN A 214 -4.32 19.37 8.26
N ASN A 215 -3.67 18.51 7.49
CA ASN A 215 -3.71 18.53 6.03
C ASN A 215 -4.76 17.58 5.40
N TYR A 216 -5.79 17.14 6.14
CA TYR A 216 -6.75 16.13 5.64
C TYR A 216 -7.37 16.47 4.27
N LYS A 217 -7.87 17.70 4.11
CA LYS A 217 -8.49 18.15 2.84
C LYS A 217 -7.50 18.12 1.67
N LYS A 218 -6.26 18.53 1.93
CA LYS A 218 -5.20 18.50 0.93
C LYS A 218 -4.83 17.06 0.52
N MET A 219 -4.82 16.14 1.46
CA MET A 219 -4.60 14.72 1.17
C MET A 219 -5.75 14.12 0.35
N ILE A 220 -7.00 14.55 0.57
CA ILE A 220 -8.14 14.19 -0.29
C ILE A 220 -7.90 14.70 -1.71
N GLU A 221 -7.63 15.99 -1.89
CA GLU A 221 -7.39 16.59 -3.21
C GLU A 221 -6.27 15.86 -3.99
N PHE A 222 -5.18 15.52 -3.30
CA PHE A 222 -4.09 14.76 -3.89
C PHE A 222 -4.47 13.32 -4.23
N ALA A 223 -5.21 12.63 -3.35
CA ALA A 223 -5.69 11.28 -3.62
C ALA A 223 -6.61 11.24 -4.85
N GLU A 224 -7.51 12.21 -5.00
CA GLU A 224 -8.40 12.33 -6.16
C GLU A 224 -7.61 12.63 -7.44
N LEU A 225 -6.62 13.52 -7.36
CA LEU A 225 -5.76 13.82 -8.51
C LEU A 225 -4.95 12.59 -8.97
N LEU A 226 -4.39 11.83 -8.03
CA LEU A 226 -3.60 10.62 -8.28
C LEU A 226 -4.45 9.42 -8.71
N SER A 227 -5.77 9.47 -8.51
CA SER A 227 -6.69 8.35 -8.79
C SER A 227 -7.65 8.58 -9.94
N ARG A 228 -7.66 9.76 -10.57
CA ARG A 228 -8.66 10.24 -11.54
C ARG A 228 -9.10 9.21 -12.58
N GLU A 229 -8.17 8.44 -13.13
CA GLU A 229 -8.41 7.46 -14.21
C GLU A 229 -8.39 6.00 -13.72
N LEU A 230 -8.51 5.77 -12.41
CA LEU A 230 -8.40 4.47 -11.78
C LEU A 230 -9.77 4.02 -11.23
N PRO A 231 -10.25 2.81 -11.56
CA PRO A 231 -11.49 2.27 -10.97
C PRO A 231 -11.42 2.21 -9.45
N PHE A 232 -10.23 1.88 -8.94
CA PHE A 232 -9.94 1.91 -7.52
C PHE A 232 -8.42 2.04 -7.29
N VAL A 233 -8.04 2.85 -6.30
CA VAL A 233 -6.70 2.83 -5.71
C VAL A 233 -6.76 3.35 -4.28
N ARG A 234 -5.95 2.77 -3.39
CA ARG A 234 -5.66 3.34 -2.08
C ARG A 234 -4.41 4.21 -2.18
N VAL A 235 -4.51 5.46 -1.75
CA VAL A 235 -3.41 6.43 -1.76
C VAL A 235 -2.95 6.67 -0.33
N ASP A 236 -1.68 6.44 -0.06
CA ASP A 236 -1.13 6.54 1.29
C ASP A 236 -0.32 7.82 1.45
N PHE A 237 -0.48 8.48 2.59
CA PHE A 237 0.26 9.68 2.96
C PHE A 237 0.77 9.60 4.40
N TYR A 238 1.89 10.24 4.64
CA TYR A 238 2.38 10.58 5.96
C TYR A 238 2.19 12.08 6.21
N GLU A 239 1.92 12.46 7.46
CA GLU A 239 1.99 13.86 7.90
C GLU A 239 3.04 14.01 8.99
N ILE A 240 4.05 14.85 8.75
CA ILE A 240 5.19 15.03 9.65
C ILE A 240 5.38 16.53 9.87
N ASN A 241 5.20 16.99 11.10
CA ASN A 241 5.34 18.40 11.47
C ASN A 241 4.54 19.33 10.55
N GLY A 242 3.28 18.97 10.25
CA GLY A 242 2.38 19.74 9.38
C GLY A 242 2.72 19.69 7.88
N LYS A 243 3.65 18.80 7.46
CA LYS A 243 3.99 18.58 6.06
C LYS A 243 3.56 17.18 5.60
N VAL A 244 2.85 17.15 4.47
CA VAL A 244 2.40 15.92 3.80
C VAL A 244 3.54 15.29 3.01
N TYR A 245 3.61 13.96 3.04
CA TYR A 245 4.48 13.16 2.18
C TYR A 245 3.71 11.99 1.57
N PHE A 246 3.93 11.73 0.29
CA PHE A 246 3.43 10.55 -0.40
C PHE A 246 4.09 9.27 0.14
N GLY A 247 3.27 8.25 0.38
CA GLY A 247 3.69 6.90 0.79
C GLY A 247 3.70 5.93 -0.38
N GLU A 248 2.53 5.49 -0.83
CA GLU A 248 2.37 4.53 -1.93
C GLU A 248 1.00 4.62 -2.61
N LEU A 249 0.91 4.05 -3.82
CA LEU A 249 -0.34 3.71 -4.49
C LEU A 249 -0.56 2.20 -4.38
N THR A 250 -1.68 1.79 -3.79
CA THR A 250 -2.04 0.38 -3.59
C THR A 250 -3.33 0.03 -4.30
N PHE A 251 -3.24 -0.79 -5.34
CA PHE A 251 -4.39 -1.22 -6.16
C PHE A 251 -5.26 -2.28 -5.48
N TYR A 252 -4.69 -3.13 -4.63
CA TYR A 252 -5.39 -4.26 -4.04
C TYR A 252 -5.09 -4.38 -2.54
N PRO A 253 -5.63 -3.51 -1.68
CA PRO A 253 -5.40 -3.58 -0.23
C PRO A 253 -5.86 -4.93 0.32
N GLY A 254 -5.03 -5.55 1.16
CA GLY A 254 -5.26 -6.91 1.65
C GLY A 254 -5.30 -7.97 0.55
N SER A 255 -4.79 -7.66 -0.66
CA SER A 255 -4.95 -8.47 -1.87
C SER A 255 -6.43 -8.75 -2.22
N GLY A 256 -7.38 -7.98 -1.69
CA GLY A 256 -8.82 -8.24 -1.81
C GLY A 256 -9.30 -9.50 -1.09
N PHE A 257 -8.63 -9.89 0.00
CA PHE A 257 -8.94 -11.07 0.82
C PHE A 257 -9.13 -10.73 2.31
N GLU A 258 -9.57 -9.51 2.63
CA GLU A 258 -9.87 -9.11 4.01
C GLU A 258 -11.38 -8.85 4.12
N GLU A 259 -12.01 -9.57 5.04
CA GLU A 259 -13.43 -9.49 5.38
C GLU A 259 -13.84 -8.15 6.00
N PHE A 260 -15.15 -7.89 5.96
CA PHE A 260 -15.78 -6.74 6.59
C PHE A 260 -16.77 -7.21 7.65
N THR A 261 -16.85 -6.47 8.76
CA THR A 261 -17.80 -6.68 9.84
C THR A 261 -18.54 -5.36 10.11
N PRO A 262 -19.85 -5.25 9.77
CA PRO A 262 -20.68 -6.25 9.09
C PRO A 262 -20.39 -6.37 7.59
N GLU A 263 -20.73 -7.54 7.01
CA GLU A 263 -20.47 -7.89 5.60
C GLU A 263 -21.11 -6.91 4.60
N SER A 264 -22.17 -6.20 4.99
CA SER A 264 -22.84 -5.18 4.16
C SER A 264 -21.90 -4.06 3.71
N TYR A 265 -20.79 -3.82 4.42
CA TYR A 265 -19.78 -2.84 3.99
C TYR A 265 -18.95 -3.33 2.80
N ASP A 266 -18.77 -4.63 2.61
CA ASP A 266 -18.14 -5.17 1.41
C ASP A 266 -19.02 -4.89 0.18
N GLU A 267 -20.35 -4.97 0.32
CA GLU A 267 -21.29 -4.57 -0.73
C GLU A 267 -21.31 -3.05 -0.95
N LEU A 268 -21.32 -2.26 0.12
CA LEU A 268 -21.32 -0.80 0.05
C LEU A 268 -20.08 -0.27 -0.70
N LEU A 269 -18.87 -0.65 -0.25
CA LEU A 269 -17.64 -0.24 -0.93
C LEU A 269 -17.57 -0.81 -2.35
N GLY A 270 -18.11 -2.02 -2.55
CA GLY A 270 -18.27 -2.60 -3.87
C GLY A 270 -19.10 -1.71 -4.79
N SER A 271 -20.20 -1.14 -4.30
CA SER A 271 -21.08 -0.27 -5.08
C SER A 271 -20.42 1.01 -5.62
N TRP A 272 -19.31 1.44 -5.02
CA TRP A 272 -18.57 2.63 -5.44
C TRP A 272 -17.62 2.38 -6.61
N ILE A 273 -17.23 1.13 -6.88
CA ILE A 273 -16.39 0.79 -8.05
C ILE A 273 -17.26 0.58 -9.28
N ASP A 274 -17.01 1.33 -10.35
CA ASP A 274 -17.60 1.09 -11.66
C ASP A 274 -16.60 0.33 -12.55
N LEU A 275 -16.95 -0.88 -12.97
CA LEU A 275 -16.09 -1.72 -13.82
C LEU A 275 -16.30 -1.45 -15.32
N LYS A 276 -17.23 -0.56 -15.70
CA LYS A 276 -17.57 -0.26 -17.09
C LYS A 276 -16.89 1.00 -17.64
N LYS A 277 -16.30 1.82 -16.77
CA LYS A 277 -15.42 2.93 -17.13
C LYS A 277 -14.01 2.40 -17.34
#